data_AF-A0A2H0BAZ1-F1
#
_entry.id   AF-A0A2H0BAZ1-F1
#
_cell.length_a   1.000
_cell.length_b   1.000
_cell.length_c   1.000
_cell.angle_alpha   90.00
_cell.angle_beta   90.00
_cell.angle_gamma   90.00
#
_symmetry.space_group_name_H-M   'P 1'
#
loop_
_entity.id
_entity.type
_entity.pdbx_description
1 polymer ?
#
loop_
_entity_poly.entity_id
_entity_poly.type
_entity_poly.pdbx_seq_one_letter_code
_entity_poly.pdbx_strand_id
1 'polypeptide(L)' 'MKNSVDSILSNFAQGERGNLIPILQDIQKEEKYIPLEAVKKISGHLQISANQIYG' A
#
# COMPACT_ATOMS: atom_id res chain seq x y z
N MET A 1 1.43 -9.71 -15.75
CA MET A 1 1.06 -8.28 -15.77
C MET A 1 1.52 -7.71 -14.44
N LYS A 2 2.41 -6.69 -14.45
CA LYS A 2 2.87 -6.06 -13.20
C LYS A 2 1.70 -5.27 -12.63
N ASN A 3 1.24 -5.60 -11.42
CA ASN A 3 0.18 -4.82 -10.79
C ASN A 3 0.73 -3.44 -10.43
N SER A 4 -0.04 -2.38 -10.68
CA SER A 4 0.33 -0.99 -10.39
C SER A 4 0.75 -0.81 -8.92
N VAL A 5 0.06 -1.51 -8.02
CA VAL A 5 0.37 -1.57 -6.59
C VAL A 5 1.77 -2.12 -6.29
N ASP A 6 2.22 -3.19 -6.98
CA ASP A 6 3.55 -3.77 -6.72
C ASP A 6 4.67 -2.81 -7.12
N SER A 7 4.44 -2.03 -8.17
CA SER A 7 5.38 -1.01 -8.65
C SER A 7 5.42 0.21 -7.73
N ILE A 8 4.29 0.57 -7.11
CA ILE A 8 4.25 1.62 -6.10
C ILE A 8 5.01 1.17 -4.85
N LEU A 9 4.73 -0.03 -4.34
CA LEU A 9 5.36 -0.55 -3.12
C LEU A 9 6.88 -0.69 -3.26
N SER A 10 7.39 -1.00 -4.45
CA SER A 10 8.85 -1.09 -4.67
C SER A 10 9.60 0.24 -4.50
N ASN A 11 8.90 1.38 -4.48
CA ASN A 11 9.49 2.70 -4.25
C ASN A 11 9.65 3.04 -2.76
N PHE A 12 9.10 2.22 -1.86
CA PHE A 12 9.11 2.45 -0.42
C PHE A 12 9.86 1.34 0.31
N ALA A 13 10.64 1.70 1.33
CA ALA A 13 11.35 0.72 2.14
C ALA A 13 10.37 -0.23 2.85
N GLN A 14 10.70 -1.51 2.88
CA GLN A 14 9.89 -2.54 3.55
C GLN A 14 9.91 -2.33 5.07
N GLY A 15 8.76 -2.48 5.71
CA GLY A 15 8.60 -2.35 7.17
C GLY A 15 8.57 -0.91 7.70
N GLU A 16 8.80 0.10 6.85
CA GLU A 16 8.77 1.50 7.26
C GLU A 16 7.33 2.02 7.35
N ARG A 17 6.72 1.88 8.54
CA ARG A 17 5.32 2.24 8.80
C ARG A 17 4.96 3.70 8.47
N GLY A 18 5.92 4.62 8.51
CA GLY A 18 5.74 6.02 8.12
C GLY A 18 5.34 6.21 6.66
N ASN A 19 5.59 5.20 5.82
CA ASN A 19 5.25 5.22 4.39
C ASN A 19 3.77 4.90 4.11
N LEU A 20 2.95 4.58 5.11
CA LEU A 20 1.55 4.20 4.91
C LEU A 20 0.77 5.27 4.12
N ILE A 21 0.77 6.52 4.59
CA ILE A 21 -0.02 7.58 3.95
C ILE A 21 0.46 7.86 2.51
N PRO A 22 1.76 8.03 2.23
CA PRO A 22 2.25 8.15 0.85
C PRO A 22 1.84 6.99 -0.07
N ILE A 23 1.97 5.74 0.42
CA ILE A 23 1.57 4.56 -0.36
C ILE A 23 0.08 4.58 -0.70
N LEU A 24 -0.78 4.90 0.27
CA LEU A 24 -2.23 4.99 0.04
C LEU A 24 -2.56 6.09 -0.98
N GLN A 25 -1.90 7.24 -0.91
CA GLN A 25 -2.11 8.34 -1.85
C GLN A 25 -1.70 7.96 -3.27
N ASP A 26 -0.57 7.30 -3.46
CA ASP A 26 -0.12 6.89 -4.80
C ASP A 26 -1.00 5.80 -5.40
N ILE A 27 -1.46 4.85 -4.59
CA ILE A 27 -2.43 3.84 -5.02
C ILE A 27 -3.76 4.49 -5.41
N GLN A 28 -4.28 5.43 -4.61
CA GLN A 28 -5.51 6.15 -4.95
C GLN A 28 -5.38 7.02 -6.21
N LYS A 29 -4.22 7.63 -6.46
CA LYS A 29 -4.00 8.43 -7.68
C LYS A 29 -4.09 7.57 -8.93
N GLU A 30 -3.46 6.40 -8.89
CA GLU A 30 -3.38 5.43 -9.99
C GLU A 30 -4.71 4.70 -10.19
N GLU A 31 -5.27 4.11 -9.13
CA GLU A 31 -6.41 3.20 -9.21
C GLU A 31 -7.76 3.90 -8.95
N LYS A 32 -7.78 5.19 -8.53
CA LYS A 32 -8.97 5.97 -8.11
C LYS A 32 -9.69 5.47 -6.85
N TYR A 33 -9.29 4.33 -6.31
CA TYR A 33 -9.77 3.74 -5.06
C TYR A 33 -8.68 2.85 -4.46
N ILE A 34 -8.93 2.32 -3.25
CA ILE A 34 -8.04 1.33 -2.64
C ILE A 34 -8.68 -0.05 -2.72
N PRO A 35 -8.26 -0.92 -3.66
CA PRO A 35 -8.77 -2.28 -3.73
C PRO A 35 -8.34 -3.08 -2.49
N LEU A 36 -9.14 -4.09 -2.13
CA LEU A 36 -8.81 -5.00 -1.02
C LEU A 36 -7.44 -5.67 -1.21
N GLU A 37 -7.08 -6.01 -2.44
CA GLU A 37 -5.77 -6.58 -2.77
C GLU A 37 -4.62 -5.60 -2.49
N ALA A 38 -4.84 -4.29 -2.64
CA ALA A 38 -3.84 -3.30 -2.22
C ALA A 38 -3.64 -3.33 -0.71
N VAL A 39 -4.73 -3.38 0.07
CA VAL A 39 -4.65 -3.43 1.54
C VAL A 39 -3.87 -4.66 2.01
N LYS A 40 -4.10 -5.83 1.39
CA LYS A 40 -3.33 -7.05 1.70
C LYS A 40 -1.84 -6.88 1.42
N LYS A 41 -1.49 -6.26 0.29
CA LYS A 41 -0.09 -6.03 -0.08
C LYS A 41 0.59 -4.99 0.82
N ILE A 42 -0.08 -3.90 1.15
CA ILE A 42 0.42 -2.86 2.08
C ILE A 42 0.65 -3.46 3.46
N SER A 43 -0.31 -4.27 3.95
CA SER A 43 -0.20 -5.01 5.22
C SER A 43 1.07 -5.85 5.27
N GLY A 44 1.34 -6.64 4.22
CA GLY A 44 2.56 -7.44 4.11
C GLY A 44 3.84 -6.59 3.98
N HIS A 45 3.79 -5.51 3.21
CA HIS A 45 4.94 -4.64 2.95
C HIS A 45 5.38 -3.84 4.19
N LEU A 46 4.41 -3.29 4.93
CA LEU A 46 4.65 -2.44 6.10
C LEU A 46 4.63 -3.21 7.42
N GLN A 47 4.28 -4.50 7.40
CA GLN A 47 4.12 -5.36 8.57
C GLN A 47 3.19 -4.73 9.62
N ILE A 48 2.01 -4.31 9.16
CA ILE A 48 0.92 -3.78 9.97
C ILE A 48 -0.37 -4.51 9.62
N SER A 49 -1.31 -4.58 10.56
CA SER A 49 -2.60 -5.20 10.29
C SER A 49 -3.46 -4.36 9.35
N ALA A 50 -4.38 -5.00 8.62
CA ALA A 50 -5.36 -4.29 7.80
C ALA A 50 -6.20 -3.29 8.61
N ASN A 51 -6.49 -3.61 9.89
CA ASN A 51 -7.21 -2.70 10.77
C ASN A 51 -6.43 -1.40 11.04
N GLN A 52 -5.10 -1.45 11.09
CA GLN A 52 -4.25 -0.26 11.21
C GLN A 52 -4.15 0.56 9.91
N ILE A 53 -4.56 -0.02 8.76
CA ILE A 53 -4.60 0.68 7.47
C ILE A 53 -5.92 1.45 7.31
N TYR A 54 -7.02 0.91 7.85
CA TYR A 54 -8.33 1.55 7.84
C TYR A 54 -8.57 2.53 9.00
N GLY A 55 -7.80 2.40 10.08
CA GLY A 55 -7.93 3.17 11.32
C GLY A 55 -7.47 4.61 11.21
#